data_AF-A0A2I0JQY1-F1
#
_entry.id   AF-A0A2I0JQY1-F1
#
_cell.length_a   1.000
_cell.length_b   1.000
_cell.length_c   1.000
_cell.angle_alpha   90.00
_cell.angle_beta   90.00
_cell.angle_gamma   90.00
#
_symmetry.space_group_name_H-M   'P 1'
#
loop_
_entity.id
_entity.type
_entity.pdbx_description
1 polymer ?
#
loop_
_entity_poly.entity_id
_entity_poly.type
_entity_poly.pdbx_seq_one_letter_code
_entity_poly.pdbx_strand_id
1 'polypeptide(L)' 'MAIEINPVPSVQLSKVADSEKHGENSPYFAGWKAYDEDPYNEMTNPSGVIQMGLAENQ' A
#
# COMPACT_ATOMS: atom_id res chain seq x y z
N MET A 1 46.59 0.57 -5.62
CA MET A 1 45.87 1.73 -5.06
C MET A 1 44.55 1.22 -4.56
N ALA A 2 44.33 1.22 -3.24
CA ALA A 2 43.06 0.81 -2.66
C ALA A 2 42.07 1.97 -2.83
N ILE A 3 40.94 1.69 -3.47
CA ILE A 3 39.88 2.67 -3.65
C ILE A 3 39.09 2.66 -2.35
N GLU A 4 39.27 3.69 -1.51
CA GLU A 4 38.40 3.90 -0.36
C GLU A 4 37.01 4.28 -0.89
N ILE A 5 36.11 3.30 -0.89
CA ILE A 5 34.67 3.53 -1.01
C ILE A 5 34.20 4.19 0.29
N ASN A 6 34.17 5.53 0.30
CA ASN A 6 33.45 6.27 1.33
C ASN A 6 32.01 5.73 1.34
N PRO A 7 31.51 5.21 2.47
CA PRO A 7 30.15 4.69 2.54
C PRO A 7 29.20 5.84 2.20
N VAL A 8 28.35 5.62 1.20
CA VAL A 8 27.27 6.53 0.85
C VAL A 8 26.46 6.73 2.14
N PRO A 9 26.19 7.97 2.58
CA PRO A 9 25.43 8.18 3.80
C PRO A 9 24.10 7.46 3.66
N SER A 10 23.94 6.36 4.39
CA SER A 10 22.70 5.60 4.41
C SER A 10 21.67 6.51 5.06
N VAL A 11 20.72 7.01 4.28
CA VAL A 11 19.59 7.74 4.83
C VAL A 11 18.83 6.74 5.70
N GLN A 12 18.93 6.89 7.01
CA GLN A 12 18.23 6.03 7.96
C GLN A 12 16.80 6.52 8.10
N LEU A 13 15.86 5.61 7.88
CA LEU A 13 14.46 5.87 8.15
C LEU A 13 14.23 5.97 9.66
N SER A 14 13.20 6.72 10.04
CA SER A 14 12.74 6.68 11.42
C SER A 14 12.23 5.28 11.77
N LYS A 15 12.30 4.91 13.05
CA LYS A 15 11.71 3.64 13.53
C LYS A 15 10.23 3.48 13.21
N VAL A 16 9.50 4.59 12.98
CA VAL A 16 8.09 4.54 12.60
C VAL A 16 7.96 4.16 11.13
N ALA A 17 8.74 4.78 10.25
CA ALA A 17 8.74 4.51 8.81
C ALA A 17 9.26 3.11 8.46
N ASP A 18 10.12 2.53 9.31
CA ASP A 18 10.63 1.17 9.17
C ASP A 18 9.80 0.11 9.92
N SER A 19 8.64 0.49 10.50
CA SER A 19 7.82 -0.43 11.30
C SER A 19 6.62 -0.99 10.54
N GLU A 20 6.17 -2.18 10.94
CA GLU A 20 4.95 -2.83 10.39
C GLU A 20 3.63 -2.19 10.88
N LYS A 21 3.67 -1.00 11.48
CA LYS A 21 2.49 -0.33 12.04
C LYS A 21 1.50 0.17 10.99
N HIS A 22 1.88 0.16 9.71
CA HIS A 22 1.03 0.56 8.60
C HIS A 22 -0.17 -0.39 8.40
N GLY A 23 -0.13 -1.60 8.95
CA GLY A 23 -1.30 -2.47 9.04
C GLY A 23 -1.77 -3.07 7.73
N GLU A 24 -1.10 -2.82 6.60
CA GLU A 24 -1.38 -3.40 5.28
C GLU A 24 -1.42 -4.94 5.27
N ASN A 25 -0.71 -5.59 6.19
CA ASN A 25 -0.71 -7.03 6.39
C ASN A 25 -1.85 -7.54 7.29
N SER A 26 -2.66 -6.65 7.87
CA SER A 26 -3.80 -7.02 8.71
C SER A 26 -4.95 -7.60 7.86
N PRO A 27 -5.65 -8.64 8.35
CA PRO A 27 -6.79 -9.24 7.65
C PRO A 27 -7.94 -8.26 7.43
N TYR A 28 -8.02 -7.18 8.21
CA TYR A 28 -9.04 -6.13 8.03
C TYR A 28 -8.90 -5.35 6.71
N PHE A 29 -7.72 -5.39 6.06
CA PHE A 29 -7.50 -4.76 4.76
C PHE A 29 -7.75 -5.69 3.57
N ALA A 30 -8.17 -6.94 3.79
CA ALA A 30 -8.41 -7.89 2.71
C ALA A 30 -9.49 -7.41 1.72
N GLY A 31 -10.59 -6.83 2.23
CA GLY A 31 -11.64 -6.27 1.37
C GLY A 31 -11.19 -5.03 0.59
N TRP A 32 -10.34 -4.19 1.19
CA TRP A 32 -9.79 -3.02 0.52
C TRP A 32 -8.83 -3.41 -0.62
N LYS A 33 -7.97 -4.40 -0.40
CA LYS A 33 -7.10 -4.97 -1.46
C LYS A 33 -7.91 -5.61 -2.59
N ALA A 34 -8.97 -6.36 -2.27
CA ALA A 34 -9.84 -6.95 -3.29
C ALA A 34 -10.49 -5.89 -4.19
N TYR A 35 -10.88 -4.74 -3.62
CA TYR A 35 -11.36 -3.60 -4.40
C TYR A 35 -10.26 -2.96 -5.27
N ASP A 36 -9.04 -2.80 -4.75
CA ASP A 36 -7.91 -2.23 -5.50
C ASP A 36 -7.49 -3.12 -6.69
N GLU A 37 -7.55 -4.45 -6.52
CA GLU A 37 -7.20 -5.44 -7.55
C GLU A 37 -8.30 -5.62 -8.62
N ASP A 38 -9.58 -5.58 -8.24
CA ASP A 38 -10.72 -5.84 -9.14
C ASP A 38 -11.86 -4.84 -8.93
N PRO A 39 -11.68 -3.55 -9.28
CA PRO A 39 -12.70 -2.53 -9.04
C PRO A 39 -13.87 -2.69 -10.01
N TYR A 40 -15.09 -2.54 -9.48
CA TYR A 40 -16.30 -2.48 -10.30
C TYR A 40 -16.27 -1.30 -11.27
N ASN A 41 -16.68 -1.56 -12.52
CA ASN A 41 -17.03 -0.54 -13.49
C ASN A 41 -18.23 -1.00 -14.32
N GLU A 42 -19.27 -0.17 -14.43
CA GLU A 42 -20.51 -0.53 -15.13
C GLU A 42 -20.33 -0.99 -16.59
N MET A 43 -19.34 -0.43 -17.31
CA MET A 43 -19.10 -0.73 -18.72
C MET A 43 -17.97 -1.74 -18.91
N THR A 44 -16.86 -1.58 -18.18
CA THR A 44 -15.63 -2.32 -18.43
C THR A 44 -15.41 -3.48 -17.47
N ASN A 45 -16.03 -3.47 -16.30
CA ASN A 45 -15.89 -4.53 -15.29
C ASN A 45 -17.12 -4.65 -14.38
N PRO A 46 -18.29 -5.06 -14.90
CA PRO A 46 -19.53 -5.11 -14.12
C PRO A 46 -19.52 -6.22 -13.06
N SER A 47 -18.52 -7.10 -13.08
CA SER A 47 -18.33 -8.17 -12.08
C SER A 47 -17.35 -7.80 -10.98
N GLY A 48 -16.68 -6.65 -11.07
CA GLY A 48 -15.71 -6.21 -10.07
C GLY A 48 -16.37 -5.87 -8.72
N VAL A 49 -15.52 -5.66 -7.73
CA VAL A 49 -15.88 -5.33 -6.35
C VAL A 49 -16.37 -3.88 -6.28
N ILE A 50 -17.56 -3.68 -5.71
CA ILE A 50 -18.12 -2.35 -5.46
C ILE A 50 -17.60 -1.84 -4.12
N GLN A 51 -17.04 -0.62 -4.11
CA GLN A 51 -16.56 0.00 -2.88
C GLN A 51 -17.73 0.48 -2.02
N MET A 52 -17.90 -0.14 -0.84
CA MET A 52 -18.89 0.26 0.18
C MET A 52 -18.24 0.50 1.54
N GLY A 53 -16.90 0.43 1.63
CA GLY A 53 -16.16 0.55 2.90
C GLY A 53 -15.74 1.97 3.28
N LEU A 54 -15.80 2.93 2.35
CA LEU A 54 -15.43 4.32 2.60
C LEU A 54 -16.65 5.16 2.99
N ALA A 55 -16.51 5.94 4.06
CA ALA A 55 -17.54 6.86 4.53
C ALA A 55 -17.41 8.21 3.80
N GLU A 56 -17.67 8.21 2.50
CA GLU A 56 -17.57 9.39 1.63
C GLU A 56 -18.95 9.93 1.28
N ASN A 57 -19.05 11.26 1.17
CA ASN A 57 -20.21 11.94 0.59
C ASN A 57 -19.73 12.67 -0.67
N GLN A 58 -20.19 12.20 -1.82
CA GLN A 58 -19.78 12.69 -3.14
C GLN A 58 -20.56 13.95 -3.52
#